data_AF-A0A935P6Z7-F1
#
_entry.id   AF-A0A935P6Z7-F1
#
_cell.length_a   1.000
_cell.length_b   1.000
_cell.length_c   1.000
_cell.angle_alpha   90.00
_cell.angle_beta   90.00
_cell.angle_gamma   90.00
#
_symmetry.space_group_name_H-M   'P 1'
#
loop_
_entity.id
_entity.type
_entity.pdbx_description
1 polymer ?
#
loop_
_entity_poly.entity_id
_entity_poly.type
_entity_poly.pdbx_seq_one_letter_code
_entity_poly.pdbx_strand_id
1 'polypeptide(L)'
;MHLKVLKNKPWTIGILTAIHAFFSVGLMVFTFTAGMDRFDTGASPTPIEKSAVFVSNVLFWPIVYPLTHWAPFFIRKVFGGLFGYLPMVVNSLLWGAGGWWLLKQRSNKKRSLAAGTDN
;
A
#
# COMPACT_ATOMS: atom_id res chain seq x y z
N MET A 1 19.11 -8.05 -17.02
CA MET A 1 18.18 -8.83 -17.89
C MET A 1 16.89 -9.27 -17.19
N HIS A 2 16.89 -9.57 -15.88
CA HIS A 2 15.75 -10.16 -15.16
C HIS A 2 14.45 -9.32 -15.07
N LEU A 3 14.51 -7.99 -15.02
CA LEU A 3 13.32 -7.14 -14.86
C LEU A 3 12.38 -7.10 -16.09
N LYS A 4 12.83 -7.53 -17.28
CA LYS A 4 11.96 -7.59 -18.48
C LYS A 4 10.97 -8.76 -18.40
N VAL A 5 11.35 -9.86 -17.75
CA VAL A 5 10.54 -11.10 -17.69
C VAL A 5 9.37 -10.97 -16.71
N LEU A 6 9.53 -10.19 -15.63
CA LEU A 6 8.51 -10.11 -14.58
C LEU A 6 7.26 -9.32 -15.06
N LYS A 7 7.46 -8.24 -15.81
CA LYS A 7 6.43 -7.23 -16.11
C LYS A 7 5.20 -7.73 -16.87
N ASN A 8 5.32 -8.80 -17.65
CA ASN A 8 4.21 -9.31 -18.45
C ASN A 8 3.50 -10.51 -17.82
N LYS A 9 3.93 -10.93 -16.64
CA LYS A 9 3.38 -12.11 -15.99
C LYS A 9 2.36 -11.73 -14.91
N PRO A 10 1.20 -12.40 -14.84
CA PRO A 10 0.12 -12.04 -13.91
C PRO A 10 0.56 -12.14 -12.44
N TRP A 11 1.54 -12.99 -12.12
CA TRP A 11 2.09 -13.12 -10.78
C TRP A 11 2.78 -11.86 -10.26
N THR A 12 3.16 -10.89 -11.11
CA THR A 12 3.73 -9.61 -10.65
C THR A 12 2.75 -8.82 -9.81
N ILE A 13 1.45 -8.90 -10.12
CA ILE A 13 0.40 -8.29 -9.29
C ILE A 13 0.43 -8.92 -7.91
N GLY A 14 0.42 -10.26 -7.83
CA GLY A 14 0.48 -10.99 -6.57
C GLY A 14 1.71 -10.66 -5.72
N ILE A 15 2.89 -10.55 -6.33
CA ILE A 15 4.12 -10.15 -5.62
C ILE A 15 4.01 -8.72 -5.09
N LEU A 16 3.56 -7.77 -5.92
CA LEU A 16 3.42 -6.38 -5.49
C LEU A 16 2.36 -6.24 -4.38
N THR A 17 1.26 -6.99 -4.47
CA THR A 17 0.25 -7.09 -3.41
C THR A 17 0.83 -7.64 -2.11
N ALA A 18 1.62 -8.72 -2.18
CA ALA A 18 2.25 -9.31 -1.01
C ALA A 18 3.26 -8.35 -0.35
N ILE A 19 4.09 -7.68 -1.16
CA ILE A 19 5.01 -6.64 -0.69
C ILE A 19 4.23 -5.51 0.00
N HIS A 20 3.19 -4.99 -0.66
CA HIS A 20 2.35 -3.93 -0.10
C HIS A 20 1.73 -4.34 1.24
N ALA A 21 1.12 -5.53 1.30
CA ALA A 21 0.50 -6.05 2.51
C ALA A 21 1.53 -6.21 3.65
N PHE A 22 2.72 -6.73 3.34
CA PHE A 22 3.80 -6.89 4.32
C PHE A 22 4.22 -5.55 4.92
N PHE A 23 4.50 -4.53 4.09
CA PHE A 23 4.88 -3.21 4.58
C PHE A 23 3.74 -2.51 5.34
N SER A 24 2.50 -2.68 4.88
CA SER A 24 1.31 -2.12 5.52
C SER A 24 1.12 -2.69 6.94
N VAL A 25 1.18 -4.01 7.08
CA VAL A 25 1.05 -4.69 8.38
C VAL A 25 2.23 -4.37 9.28
N GLY A 26 3.47 -4.37 8.74
CA GLY A 26 4.66 -4.03 9.52
C GLY A 26 4.63 -2.61 10.09
N LEU A 27 4.25 -1.62 9.27
CA LEU A 27 4.09 -0.23 9.73
C LEU A 27 2.91 -0.07 10.71
N MET A 28 1.82 -0.79 10.49
CA MET A 28 0.68 -0.78 11.41
C MET A 28 1.09 -1.31 12.79
N VAL A 29 1.78 -2.45 12.85
CA VAL A 29 2.27 -3.02 14.11
C VAL A 29 3.27 -2.07 14.77
N PHE A 30 4.23 -1.54 14.02
CA PHE A 30 5.22 -0.60 14.55
C PHE A 30 4.56 0.65 15.15
N THR A 31 3.66 1.30 14.42
CA THR A 31 2.98 2.52 14.88
C THR A 31 2.02 2.25 16.03
N PHE A 32 1.37 1.08 16.06
CA PHE A 32 0.54 0.65 17.19
C PHE A 32 1.38 0.44 18.44
N THR A 33 2.47 -0.34 18.37
CA THR A 33 3.35 -0.61 19.52
C THR A 33 3.96 0.68 20.06
N ALA A 34 4.51 1.55 19.19
CA ALA A 34 5.04 2.83 19.61
C ALA A 34 3.96 3.74 20.25
N GLY A 35 2.71 3.63 19.78
CA GLY A 35 1.57 4.29 20.41
C GLY A 35 1.29 3.78 21.81
N MET A 36 1.33 2.46 22.02
CA MET A 36 1.11 1.83 23.32
C MET A 36 2.22 2.16 24.32
N ASP A 37 3.49 2.13 23.92
CA ASP A 37 4.61 2.50 24.79
C ASP A 37 4.50 3.95 25.30
N ARG A 38 3.93 4.84 24.47
CA ARG A 38 3.67 6.23 24.85
C ARG A 38 2.37 6.43 25.64
N PHE A 39 1.43 5.49 25.56
CA PHE A 39 0.17 5.59 26.28
C PHE A 39 0.39 5.62 27.79
N ASP A 40 1.30 4.78 28.29
CA ASP A 40 1.62 4.70 29.72
C ASP A 40 2.53 5.85 30.20
N THR A 41 3.34 6.42 29.30
CA THR A 41 4.34 7.45 29.65
C THR A 41 3.88 8.88 29.38
N GLY A 42 2.88 9.09 28.54
CA GLY A 42 2.45 10.40 28.07
C GLY A 42 3.46 11.12 27.15
N ALA A 43 4.51 10.41 26.70
CA ALA A 43 5.55 11.00 25.85
C ALA A 43 4.98 11.44 24.48
N SER A 44 5.58 12.49 23.91
CA SER A 44 5.22 12.97 22.57
C SER A 44 5.75 12.05 21.46
N PRO A 45 5.08 11.94 20.30
CA PRO A 45 5.56 11.11 19.20
C PRO A 45 6.87 11.63 18.61
N THR A 46 7.81 10.73 18.36
CA THR A 46 9.09 11.06 17.71
C THR A 46 8.89 11.40 16.21
N PRO A 47 9.85 12.08 15.56
CA PRO A 47 9.78 12.34 14.11
C PRO A 47 9.69 11.06 13.25
N ILE A 48 10.29 9.97 13.70
CA ILE A 48 10.26 8.68 13.02
C ILE A 48 8.84 8.09 13.09
N GLU A 49 8.19 8.12 14.25
CA GLU A 49 6.80 7.69 14.39
C GLU A 49 5.85 8.52 13.53
N LYS A 50 6.00 9.85 13.51
CA LYS A 50 5.18 10.73 12.66
C LYS A 50 5.33 10.38 11.18
N SER A 51 6.57 10.10 10.76
CA SER A 51 6.85 9.67 9.38
C SER A 51 6.25 8.31 9.08
N ALA A 52 6.35 7.35 10.01
CA ALA A 52 5.76 6.02 9.88
C ALA A 52 4.22 6.08 9.77
N VAL A 53 3.56 6.91 10.58
CA VAL A 53 2.12 7.17 10.49
C VAL A 53 1.75 7.77 9.14
N PHE A 54 2.51 8.76 8.66
CA PHE A 54 2.28 9.35 7.34
C PHE A 54 2.39 8.31 6.22
N VAL A 55 3.46 7.51 6.20
CA VAL A 55 3.65 6.44 5.20
C VAL A 55 2.54 5.39 5.31
N SER A 56 2.15 5.00 6.52
CA SER A 56 1.03 4.07 6.73
C SER A 56 -0.28 4.61 6.16
N ASN A 57 -0.56 5.90 6.35
CA ASN A 57 -1.76 6.53 5.79
C ASN A 57 -1.75 6.53 4.25
N VAL A 58 -0.59 6.74 3.63
CA VAL A 58 -0.43 6.65 2.17
C VAL A 58 -0.68 5.22 1.69
N LEU A 59 -0.11 4.21 2.35
CA LEU A 59 -0.33 2.81 2.00
C LEU A 59 -1.79 2.40 2.18
N PHE A 60 -2.49 2.97 3.15
CA PHE A 60 -3.90 2.68 3.42
C PHE A 60 -4.86 3.37 2.45
N TRP A 61 -4.38 4.33 1.66
CA TRP A 61 -5.15 4.89 0.56
C TRP A 61 -5.15 3.91 -0.63
N PRO A 62 -6.19 3.83 -1.47
CA PRO A 62 -7.44 4.61 -1.47
C PRO A 62 -8.60 4.02 -0.67
N ILE A 63 -8.49 2.83 -0.09
CA ILE A 63 -9.65 2.17 0.53
C ILE A 63 -9.66 2.31 2.05
N VAL A 64 -8.62 1.80 2.70
CA VAL A 64 -8.60 1.66 4.17
C VAL A 64 -8.66 3.02 4.85
N TYR A 65 -7.92 4.00 4.35
CA TYR A 65 -7.88 5.34 4.94
C TYR A 65 -9.25 6.05 4.85
N PRO A 66 -9.90 6.19 3.68
CA PRO A 66 -11.26 6.73 3.61
C PRO A 66 -12.30 5.93 4.40
N LEU A 67 -12.20 4.60 4.41
CA LEU A 67 -13.16 3.77 5.15
C LEU A 67 -13.06 4.03 6.67
N THR A 68 -11.85 4.18 7.19
CA THR A 68 -11.61 4.39 8.62
C THR A 68 -11.89 5.84 9.06
N HIS A 69 -11.68 6.83 8.19
CA HIS A 69 -11.80 8.25 8.57
C HIS A 69 -13.09 8.91 8.09
N TRP A 70 -13.60 8.54 6.92
CA TRP A 70 -14.69 9.26 6.24
C TRP A 70 -15.99 8.47 6.16
N ALA A 71 -15.94 7.12 6.22
CA ALA A 71 -17.17 6.34 6.14
C ALA A 71 -18.05 6.55 7.38
N PRO A 72 -19.38 6.53 7.25
CA PRO A 72 -20.32 6.53 8.38
C PRO A 72 -20.06 5.39 9.37
N PHE A 73 -20.41 5.61 10.65
CA PHE A 73 -20.19 4.64 11.72
C PHE A 73 -20.81 3.26 11.44
N PHE A 74 -22.02 3.21 10.87
CA PHE A 74 -22.69 1.94 10.55
C PHE A 74 -21.89 1.10 9.52
N ILE A 75 -21.24 1.75 8.55
CA ILE A 75 -20.36 1.06 7.59
C ILE A 75 -19.13 0.51 8.30
N ARG A 76 -18.51 1.30 9.18
CA ARG A 76 -17.35 0.84 9.97
C ARG A 76 -17.68 -0.38 10.83
N LYS A 77 -18.91 -0.44 11.36
CA LYS A 77 -19.39 -1.58 12.16
C LYS A 77 -19.54 -2.87 11.33
N VAL A 78 -19.96 -2.76 10.06
CA VAL A 78 -20.05 -3.91 9.14
C VAL A 78 -18.66 -4.54 8.91
N PHE A 79 -17.62 -3.70 8.82
CA PHE A 79 -16.24 -4.15 8.68
C PHE A 79 -15.54 -4.38 10.04
N GLY A 80 -16.28 -4.75 11.08
CA GLY A 80 -15.70 -5.17 12.35
C GLY A 80 -15.16 -6.61 12.32
N GLY A 81 -14.27 -6.95 13.27
CA GLY A 81 -13.75 -8.31 13.44
C GLY A 81 -12.99 -8.82 12.21
N LEU A 82 -13.23 -10.07 11.82
CA LEU A 82 -12.57 -10.70 10.66
C LEU A 82 -12.87 -9.98 9.33
N PHE A 83 -14.02 -9.34 9.20
CA PHE A 83 -14.36 -8.57 8.00
C PHE A 83 -13.54 -7.27 7.88
N GLY A 84 -12.92 -6.82 8.97
CA GLY A 84 -12.01 -5.66 8.97
C GLY A 84 -10.74 -5.87 8.15
N TYR A 85 -10.36 -7.12 7.86
CA TYR A 85 -9.22 -7.42 7.00
C TYR A 85 -9.56 -7.31 5.50
N LEU A 86 -10.84 -7.38 5.11
CA LEU A 86 -11.24 -7.30 3.69
C LEU A 86 -10.81 -5.98 3.03
N PRO A 87 -11.06 -4.79 3.63
CA PRO A 87 -10.56 -3.52 3.08
C PRO A 87 -9.05 -3.54 2.83
N MET A 88 -8.26 -4.12 3.73
CA MET A 88 -6.80 -4.22 3.59
C MET A 88 -6.38 -5.11 2.41
N VAL A 89 -7.04 -6.26 2.25
CA VAL A 89 -6.79 -7.18 1.12
C VAL A 89 -7.10 -6.49 -0.20
N VAL A 90 -8.28 -5.88 -0.33
CA VAL A 90 -8.68 -5.17 -1.55
C VAL A 90 -7.74 -3.99 -1.83
N ASN A 91 -7.37 -3.22 -0.81
CA ASN A 91 -6.42 -2.11 -0.94
C ASN A 91 -5.06 -2.58 -1.47
N SER A 92 -4.55 -3.69 -0.93
CA SER A 92 -3.27 -4.27 -1.37
C SER A 92 -3.33 -4.83 -2.78
N LEU A 93 -4.47 -5.38 -3.20
CA LEU A 93 -4.71 -5.79 -4.58
C LEU A 93 -4.70 -4.60 -5.54
N LEU A 94 -5.33 -3.49 -5.16
CA LEU A 94 -5.31 -2.25 -5.96
C LEU A 94 -3.90 -1.70 -6.14
N TRP A 95 -3.10 -1.64 -5.08
CA TRP A 95 -1.69 -1.24 -5.18
C TRP A 95 -0.88 -2.17 -6.07
N GLY A 96 -1.09 -3.49 -5.98
CA GLY A 96 -0.45 -4.47 -6.84
C GLY A 96 -0.80 -4.26 -8.32
N ALA A 97 -2.09 -4.08 -8.61
CA ALA A 97 -2.58 -3.83 -9.97
C ALA A 97 -2.10 -2.48 -10.53
N GLY A 98 -2.18 -1.42 -9.73
CA GLY A 98 -1.72 -0.07 -10.11
C GLY A 98 -0.21 -0.03 -10.33
N GLY A 99 0.57 -0.64 -9.44
CA GLY A 99 2.01 -0.78 -9.60
C GLY A 99 2.39 -1.54 -10.87
N TRP A 100 1.71 -2.65 -11.15
CA TRP A 100 1.90 -3.39 -12.40
C TRP A 100 1.58 -2.54 -13.64
N TRP A 101 0.46 -1.81 -13.63
CA TRP A 101 0.07 -0.93 -14.73
C TRP A 101 1.10 0.17 -15.00
N LEU A 102 1.64 0.82 -13.95
CA LEU A 102 2.71 1.81 -14.06
C LEU A 102 3.99 1.21 -14.66
N LEU A 103 4.37 -0.01 -14.25
CA LEU A 103 5.52 -0.71 -14.81
C LEU A 103 5.34 -1.04 -16.29
N LYS A 104 4.12 -1.37 -16.71
CA LYS A 104 3.76 -1.62 -18.11
C LYS A 104 3.88 -0.34 -18.94
N GLN A 105 3.31 0.78 -18.48
CA GLN A 105 3.39 2.06 -19.18
C GLN A 105 4.83 2.53 -19.41
N ARG A 106 5.67 2.47 -18.37
CA ARG A 106 7.10 2.84 -18.49
C ARG A 106 7.84 1.99 -19.51
N SER A 107 7.42 0.74 -19.70
CA SER A 107 8.05 -0.18 -20.66
C SER A 107 7.64 0.13 -22.09
N ASN A 108 6.38 0.51 -22.31
CA ASN A 108 5.89 0.93 -23.63
C ASN A 108 6.57 2.23 -24.08
N LYS A 109 6.68 3.23 -23.19
CA LYS A 109 7.36 4.51 -23.49
C LYS A 109 8.83 4.32 -23.87
N LYS A 110 9.55 3.41 -23.20
CA LYS A 110 10.95 3.10 -23.58
C LYS A 110 11.07 2.46 -24.96
N ARG A 111 10.08 1.64 -25.38
CA ARG A 111 10.07 1.03 -26.71
C ARG A 111 9.79 2.05 -27.81
N SER A 112 8.84 2.96 -27.59
CA SER A 112 8.52 3.99 -28.59
C SER A 112 9.68 4.96 -28.82
N LEU A 113 10.42 5.32 -27.76
CA LEU A 113 11.61 6.17 -27.88
C LEU A 113 12.74 5.49 -28.65
N ALA A 114 12.95 4.19 -28.43
CA ALA A 114 13.99 3.44 -29.17
C ALA A 114 13.65 3.22 -30.65
N ALA A 115 12.36 3.15 -31.02
CA ALA A 115 11.95 2.99 -32.41
C ALA A 115 11.93 4.30 -33.21
N GLY A 116 11.93 5.46 -32.53
CA GLY A 116 11.93 6.78 -33.16
C GLY A 116 13.32 7.35 -33.44
N THR A 117 14.38 6.72 -32.93
CA THR A 117 15.78 7.12 -33.14
C THR A 117 16.44 6.50 -34.38
N ASP A 118 15.69 5.67 -35.11
CA ASP A 118 16.18 4.95 -36.29
C ASP A 118 15.79 5.65 -37.62
N ASN A 119 15.27 6.88 -37.54
CA ASN A 119 14.96 7.77 -38.68
C ASN A 119 15.87 9.00 -38.64
#